data_AF-A0A2A9KBR6-F1
#
_entry.id   AF-A0A2A9KBR6-F1
#
_cell.length_a   1.000
_cell.length_b   1.000
_cell.length_c   1.000
_cell.angle_alpha   90.00
_cell.angle_beta   90.00
_cell.angle_gamma   90.00
#
_symmetry.space_group_name_H-M   'P 1'
#
loop_
_entity.id
_entity.type
_entity.pdbx_description
1 polymer ?
#
loop_
_entity_poly.entity_id
_entity_poly.type
_entity_poly.pdbx_seq_one_letter_code
_entity_poly.pdbx_strand_id
1 'polypeptide(L)'
;MTSLFKKQFFITISACLILSACGGGTSDAGTGSSSTGTGATPAGTGSTPTGTGSTPTGTGSTPNVTFMGKSTVLIGRTSIDALSVAAPFDAQYQYVVSPPAPSSDLYTATSCPNGTNWWGCAGGSIGRLIPNVEARAAQATYLGKSYPQTVMWTWFELGLLAPVNKWQDEVTAVNQVDLLTKYLNDYRFFLQKIGTSHDMIDLEPDFFGFARGYGPLDQDPAQVTAANPTDCGDQANTVAGLAHCLIAMTRKYAPNTAVGLHLTCWDWPGNVDKCAKDYVTLGGKGADFLVGEVESTDAGLNAKLGNGNSFWSDQKWATQLAYWKQMAEAVGHPIVVWQIPIGNMAQNNTDYHYQDDKVDWLFSHMGQVASAHVGALMFGQGSDLSTTAETDGGNLFAKTIAYRNAGGTPLK
;
A
#
# COMPACT_ATOMS: atom_id res chain seq x y z
N MET A 1 2.85 6.93 -34.92
CA MET A 1 2.73 5.49 -34.57
C MET A 1 2.42 5.31 -33.07
N THR A 2 1.55 6.17 -32.52
CA THR A 2 1.39 6.40 -31.07
C THR A 2 -0.02 6.04 -30.55
N SER A 3 -0.86 5.42 -31.39
CA SER A 3 -2.27 5.18 -31.07
C SER A 3 -2.63 3.72 -30.79
N LEU A 4 -1.73 2.76 -31.04
CA LEU A 4 -2.03 1.32 -30.86
C LEU A 4 -1.62 0.76 -29.49
N PHE A 5 -0.74 1.42 -28.74
CA PHE A 5 -0.24 0.90 -27.46
C PHE A 5 -1.13 1.18 -26.25
N LYS A 6 -2.15 2.03 -26.37
CA LYS A 6 -3.06 2.28 -25.25
C LYS A 6 -3.99 1.08 -24.99
N LYS A 7 -4.44 0.35 -26.01
CA LYS A 7 -5.60 -0.57 -25.89
C LYS A 7 -5.41 -1.90 -25.13
N GLN A 8 -4.25 -2.21 -24.54
CA GLN A 8 -3.97 -3.57 -24.06
C GLN A 8 -3.65 -3.75 -22.57
N PHE A 9 -3.75 -2.71 -21.73
CA PHE A 9 -3.57 -2.84 -20.27
C PHE A 9 -4.79 -2.33 -19.48
N PHE A 10 -5.99 -2.46 -20.03
CA PHE A 10 -7.22 -1.98 -19.40
C PHE A 10 -8.03 -3.12 -18.84
N ILE A 11 -7.61 -3.60 -17.68
CA ILE A 11 -8.53 -4.25 -16.76
C ILE A 11 -9.25 -3.12 -16.06
N THR A 12 -10.57 -3.05 -16.29
CA THR A 12 -11.48 -2.33 -15.42
C THR A 12 -11.11 -2.73 -14.00
N ILE A 13 -10.55 -1.81 -13.22
CA ILE A 13 -10.48 -1.94 -11.77
C ILE A 13 -11.94 -1.95 -11.33
N SER A 14 -12.55 -3.13 -11.36
CA SER A 14 -13.77 -3.42 -10.62
C SER A 14 -13.33 -3.42 -9.18
N ALA A 15 -13.23 -2.22 -8.60
CA ALA A 15 -13.45 -2.03 -7.18
C ALA A 15 -14.75 -2.77 -6.90
N CYS A 16 -14.64 -3.91 -6.22
CA CYS A 16 -15.78 -4.75 -5.93
C CYS A 16 -16.62 -3.98 -4.90
N LEU A 17 -17.52 -3.13 -5.41
CA LEU A 17 -18.59 -2.49 -4.67
C LEU A 17 -19.45 -3.59 -4.06
N ILE A 18 -19.16 -3.95 -2.81
CA ILE A 18 -20.10 -4.73 -2.00
C ILE A 18 -20.95 -3.73 -1.22
N LEU A 19 -22.21 -3.69 -1.64
CA LEU A 19 -23.30 -2.99 -0.97
C LEU A 19 -23.30 -3.30 0.54
N SER A 20 -23.40 -2.24 1.33
CA SER A 20 -23.88 -2.32 2.71
C SER A 20 -25.27 -2.96 2.74
N ALA A 21 -25.38 -4.16 3.33
CA ALA A 21 -26.66 -4.75 3.68
C ALA A 21 -26.81 -4.74 5.21
N CYS A 22 -27.74 -3.91 5.67
CA CYS A 22 -28.22 -3.82 7.04
C CYS A 22 -28.67 -5.19 7.57
N GLY A 23 -28.14 -5.59 8.72
CA GLY A 23 -28.65 -6.71 9.52
C GLY A 23 -29.06 -6.20 10.90
N GLY A 24 -30.34 -5.85 11.05
CA GLY A 24 -30.94 -5.59 12.35
C GLY A 24 -31.05 -6.87 13.16
N GLY A 25 -30.56 -6.83 14.40
CA GLY A 25 -30.69 -7.90 15.38
C GLY A 25 -31.21 -7.32 16.69
N THR A 26 -32.45 -7.69 17.01
CA THR A 26 -33.24 -7.27 18.15
C THR A 26 -32.62 -7.65 19.49
N SER A 27 -32.86 -6.77 20.46
CA SER A 27 -32.70 -6.91 21.90
C SER A 27 -33.21 -8.24 22.46
N ASP A 28 -32.46 -8.82 23.40
CA ASP A 28 -33.05 -9.44 24.58
C ASP A 28 -32.16 -9.31 25.81
N ALA A 29 -32.83 -9.02 26.93
CA ALA A 29 -32.29 -8.68 28.22
C ALA A 29 -31.92 -9.92 29.04
N GLY A 30 -30.92 -9.79 29.92
CA GLY A 30 -30.54 -10.85 30.86
C GLY A 30 -29.68 -10.32 32.02
N THR A 31 -30.39 -9.94 33.08
CA THR A 31 -30.00 -9.60 34.47
C THR A 31 -28.72 -10.24 35.04
N GLY A 32 -27.96 -9.44 35.80
CA GLY A 32 -26.71 -9.84 36.44
C GLY A 32 -26.82 -10.49 37.82
N SER A 33 -25.66 -10.66 38.46
CA SER A 33 -25.51 -10.67 39.92
C SER A 33 -24.04 -10.47 40.31
N SER A 34 -23.83 -9.61 41.28
CA SER A 34 -22.59 -9.33 42.01
C SER A 34 -22.39 -10.31 43.17
N SER A 35 -21.14 -10.69 43.47
CA SER A 35 -20.73 -11.01 44.83
C SER A 35 -19.23 -10.82 45.07
N THR A 36 -18.93 -10.53 46.33
CA THR A 36 -17.76 -9.87 46.94
C THR A 36 -16.81 -10.81 47.68
N GLY A 37 -15.52 -10.40 47.77
CA GLY A 37 -14.58 -10.68 48.87
C GLY A 37 -13.84 -12.03 48.81
N THR A 38 -12.60 -12.22 49.28
CA THR A 38 -11.71 -11.47 50.19
C THR A 38 -10.28 -12.00 49.99
N GLY A 39 -9.26 -11.25 50.41
CA GLY A 39 -7.83 -11.48 50.09
C GLY A 39 -7.09 -12.52 50.93
N ALA A 40 -5.84 -12.77 50.54
CA ALA A 40 -4.70 -13.05 51.43
C ALA A 40 -3.36 -12.96 50.68
N THR A 41 -2.43 -12.20 51.26
CA THR A 41 -1.00 -12.10 50.92
C THR A 41 -0.23 -13.25 51.60
N PRO A 42 1.00 -13.58 51.15
CA PRO A 42 2.15 -13.28 52.03
C PRO A 42 3.41 -12.74 51.33
N ALA A 43 4.25 -12.13 52.16
CA ALA A 43 5.44 -11.33 51.87
C ALA A 43 6.73 -12.13 51.62
N GLY A 44 7.75 -11.46 51.05
CA GLY A 44 9.12 -12.00 50.94
C GLY A 44 10.16 -11.10 50.23
N THR A 45 10.53 -9.99 50.88
CA THR A 45 11.87 -9.35 51.04
C THR A 45 13.00 -9.33 49.97
N GLY A 46 13.52 -8.11 49.73
CA GLY A 46 14.96 -7.76 49.49
C GLY A 46 15.37 -7.58 48.02
N SER A 47 16.08 -6.54 47.55
CA SER A 47 16.82 -5.43 48.18
C SER A 47 17.11 -4.34 47.12
N THR A 48 17.21 -3.08 47.55
CA THR A 48 17.53 -1.90 46.73
C THR A 48 18.97 -1.46 46.99
N PRO A 49 19.69 -0.93 45.98
CA PRO A 49 20.71 0.08 46.23
C PRO A 49 20.26 1.44 45.70
N THR A 50 20.30 2.41 46.59
CA THR A 50 20.23 3.85 46.36
C THR A 50 21.41 4.33 45.51
N GLY A 51 21.11 4.96 44.38
CA GLY A 51 22.07 5.72 43.56
C GLY A 51 21.50 7.11 43.28
N THR A 52 22.10 8.11 43.91
CA THR A 52 21.78 9.53 43.89
C THR A 52 21.72 10.12 42.48
N GLY A 53 20.71 10.96 42.27
CA GLY A 53 20.45 11.63 41.00
C GLY A 53 21.55 12.58 40.54
N SER A 54 21.76 12.57 39.23
CA SER A 54 22.14 13.75 38.47
C SER A 54 21.19 13.82 37.28
N THR A 55 20.40 14.88 37.24
CA THR A 55 19.50 15.19 36.13
C THR A 55 20.35 15.57 34.92
N PRO A 56 20.31 14.84 33.78
CA PRO A 56 20.76 15.41 32.54
C PRO A 56 19.61 16.27 32.03
N THR A 57 19.76 17.59 32.11
CA THR A 57 19.10 18.51 31.19
C THR A 57 19.65 18.26 29.78
N GLY A 58 19.24 17.14 29.19
CA GLY A 58 19.39 16.89 27.77
C GLY A 58 18.21 17.52 27.08
N THR A 59 18.44 18.60 26.34
CA THR A 59 17.63 18.96 25.18
C THR A 59 17.38 17.68 24.38
N GLY A 60 16.17 17.13 24.50
CA GLY A 60 15.78 15.92 23.80
C GLY A 60 15.78 16.19 22.31
N SER A 61 16.90 15.93 21.66
CA SER A 61 16.92 15.63 20.24
C SER A 61 16.09 14.35 20.08
N THR A 62 14.85 14.51 19.65
CA THR A 62 14.06 13.42 19.07
C THR A 62 14.98 12.68 18.08
N PRO A 63 15.00 11.33 18.08
CA PRO A 63 15.67 10.60 17.01
C PRO A 63 15.22 11.19 15.67
N ASN A 64 16.16 11.43 14.74
CA ASN A 64 15.80 11.86 13.40
C ASN A 64 15.02 10.73 12.74
N VAL A 65 13.69 10.75 12.86
CA VAL A 65 12.81 9.77 12.21
C VAL A 65 12.95 9.96 10.70
N THR A 66 13.29 8.88 10.00
CA THR A 66 13.44 8.89 8.55
C THR A 66 12.70 7.74 7.91
N PHE A 67 12.12 7.98 6.74
CA PHE A 67 11.54 6.96 5.87
C PHE A 67 12.09 7.17 4.45
N MET A 68 12.59 6.10 3.82
CA MET A 68 13.23 6.14 2.50
C MET A 68 14.31 7.25 2.38
N GLY A 69 15.09 7.46 3.45
CA GLY A 69 16.13 8.49 3.49
C GLY A 69 15.63 9.94 3.60
N LYS A 70 14.33 10.17 3.82
CA LYS A 70 13.74 11.49 4.02
C LYS A 70 13.27 11.65 5.46
N SER A 71 13.41 12.87 6.01
CA SER A 71 12.94 13.22 7.36
C SER A 71 11.56 13.90 7.36
N THR A 72 10.93 14.04 6.20
CA THR A 72 9.61 14.66 6.02
C THR A 72 8.70 13.72 5.27
N VAL A 73 7.38 13.84 5.44
CA VAL A 73 6.40 13.08 4.66
C VAL A 73 6.70 13.22 3.16
N LEU A 74 6.77 12.09 2.45
CA LEU A 74 7.01 12.06 1.00
C LEU A 74 5.70 12.40 0.27
N ILE A 75 5.81 13.14 -0.83
CA ILE A 75 4.70 13.42 -1.72
C ILE A 75 5.00 12.76 -3.05
N GLY A 76 4.18 11.79 -3.45
CA GLY A 76 4.34 11.07 -4.69
C GLY A 76 3.10 11.05 -5.54
N ARG A 77 3.25 10.57 -6.78
CA ARG A 77 2.13 10.45 -7.72
C ARG A 77 2.24 9.24 -8.64
N THR A 78 1.21 8.93 -9.42
CA THR A 78 1.33 7.92 -10.49
C THR A 78 2.46 8.28 -11.46
N SER A 79 3.21 7.26 -11.88
CA SER A 79 4.34 7.42 -12.82
C SER A 79 3.86 7.95 -14.17
N ILE A 80 4.71 8.75 -14.82
CA ILE A 80 4.47 9.24 -16.16
C ILE A 80 5.71 9.10 -17.05
N ASP A 81 5.50 9.14 -18.36
CA ASP A 81 6.58 9.14 -19.35
C ASP A 81 7.14 10.55 -19.60
N ALA A 82 7.57 11.25 -18.54
CA ALA A 82 8.31 12.50 -18.67
C ALA A 82 9.48 12.60 -17.68
N LEU A 83 10.58 13.22 -18.15
CA LEU A 83 11.79 13.47 -17.34
C LEU A 83 11.75 14.82 -16.61
N SER A 84 11.02 15.81 -17.14
CA SER A 84 10.82 17.10 -16.47
C SER A 84 9.48 17.07 -15.77
N VAL A 85 9.49 17.18 -14.44
CA VAL A 85 8.27 17.22 -13.64
C VAL A 85 7.87 18.67 -13.33
N ALA A 86 6.56 18.93 -13.32
CA ALA A 86 6.01 20.26 -13.06
C ALA A 86 6.08 20.67 -11.57
N ALA A 87 6.31 19.72 -10.67
CA ALA A 87 6.44 19.92 -9.24
C ALA A 87 7.46 18.94 -8.62
N PRO A 88 8.07 19.27 -7.47
CA PRO A 88 9.12 18.49 -6.82
C PRO A 88 8.56 17.29 -6.03
N PHE A 89 7.94 16.32 -6.72
CA PHE A 89 7.49 15.06 -6.12
C PHE A 89 8.67 14.16 -5.74
N ASP A 90 8.67 13.58 -4.54
CA ASP A 90 9.76 12.74 -4.01
C ASP A 90 9.70 11.30 -4.50
N ALA A 91 8.50 10.87 -4.87
CA ALA A 91 8.26 9.51 -5.29
C ALA A 91 7.28 9.46 -6.47
N GLN A 92 7.27 8.34 -7.16
CA GLN A 92 6.23 7.97 -8.10
C GLN A 92 5.83 6.51 -7.88
N TYR A 93 4.63 6.12 -8.30
CA TYR A 93 4.24 4.72 -8.23
C TYR A 93 3.77 4.15 -9.56
N GLN A 94 3.96 2.85 -9.76
CA GLN A 94 3.63 2.14 -11.00
C GLN A 94 3.04 0.77 -10.64
N TYR A 95 1.90 0.44 -11.23
CA TYR A 95 1.35 -0.91 -11.15
C TYR A 95 2.18 -1.89 -11.96
N VAL A 96 2.40 -3.07 -11.39
CA VAL A 96 2.84 -4.29 -12.07
C VAL A 96 1.68 -5.28 -11.95
N VAL A 97 0.97 -5.45 -13.06
CA VAL A 97 -0.27 -6.22 -13.13
C VAL A 97 -0.41 -6.83 -14.52
N SER A 98 -0.54 -8.15 -14.60
CA SER A 98 -0.80 -8.92 -15.80
C SER A 98 -1.18 -10.36 -15.43
N PRO A 99 -1.64 -11.19 -16.39
CA PRO A 99 -1.53 -12.62 -16.21
C PRO A 99 -0.06 -13.05 -16.04
N PRO A 100 0.22 -14.12 -15.26
CA PRO A 100 1.58 -14.59 -15.07
C PRO A 100 2.29 -14.98 -16.37
N ALA A 101 3.62 -15.09 -16.31
CA ALA A 101 4.42 -15.52 -17.45
C ALA A 101 3.87 -16.85 -18.04
N PRO A 102 3.57 -16.92 -19.35
CA PRO A 102 2.97 -18.11 -19.96
C PRO A 102 3.92 -19.33 -19.99
N SER A 103 5.23 -19.13 -19.82
CA SER A 103 6.22 -20.19 -19.68
C SER A 103 7.38 -19.71 -18.80
N SER A 104 7.96 -20.62 -18.02
CA SER A 104 9.19 -20.37 -17.24
C SER A 104 10.40 -20.01 -18.11
N ASP A 105 10.39 -20.37 -19.39
CA ASP A 105 11.49 -20.04 -20.31
C ASP A 105 11.68 -18.53 -20.46
N LEU A 106 10.59 -17.75 -20.28
CA LEU A 106 10.62 -16.30 -20.44
C LEU A 106 11.49 -15.59 -19.40
N TYR A 107 11.74 -16.19 -18.23
CA TYR A 107 12.62 -15.59 -17.22
C TYR A 107 14.09 -15.52 -17.67
N THR A 108 14.48 -16.29 -18.68
CA THR A 108 15.85 -16.32 -19.24
C THR A 108 15.90 -15.95 -20.72
N ALA A 109 14.74 -15.73 -21.35
CA ALA A 109 14.65 -15.37 -22.76
C ALA A 109 15.26 -13.99 -23.04
N THR A 110 15.74 -13.80 -24.25
CA THR A 110 16.28 -12.52 -24.73
C THR A 110 15.22 -11.64 -25.41
N SER A 111 14.09 -12.22 -25.80
CA SER A 111 13.01 -11.54 -26.53
C SER A 111 11.64 -12.05 -26.15
N CYS A 112 10.65 -11.17 -26.22
CA CYS A 112 9.26 -11.52 -26.01
C CYS A 112 8.63 -12.11 -27.28
N PRO A 113 7.90 -13.23 -27.16
CA PRO A 113 7.01 -13.68 -28.23
C PRO A 113 5.99 -12.58 -28.58
N ASN A 114 5.59 -12.53 -29.84
CA ASN A 114 4.59 -11.55 -30.29
C ASN A 114 3.25 -11.80 -29.58
N GLY A 115 2.66 -10.73 -29.05
CA GLY A 115 1.35 -10.79 -28.39
C GLY A 115 1.35 -11.34 -26.97
N THR A 116 2.53 -11.51 -26.34
CA THR A 116 2.61 -11.91 -24.93
C THR A 116 2.03 -10.83 -24.02
N ASN A 117 0.93 -11.16 -23.34
CA ASN A 117 0.28 -10.32 -22.34
C ASN A 117 0.82 -10.64 -20.94
N TRP A 118 2.04 -10.16 -20.66
CA TRP A 118 2.73 -10.32 -19.38
C TRP A 118 3.56 -9.06 -19.13
N TRP A 119 3.60 -8.58 -17.89
CA TRP A 119 4.34 -7.37 -17.52
C TRP A 119 5.82 -7.47 -17.88
N GLY A 120 6.41 -8.66 -17.80
CA GLY A 120 7.79 -8.92 -18.18
C GLY A 120 8.04 -8.73 -19.68
N CYS A 121 7.01 -8.56 -20.50
CA CYS A 121 7.14 -8.17 -21.89
C CYS A 121 6.77 -6.71 -22.20
N ALA A 122 6.31 -5.96 -21.20
CA ALA A 122 6.12 -4.54 -21.32
C ALA A 122 7.48 -3.82 -21.46
N GLY A 123 7.55 -2.81 -22.33
CA GLY A 123 8.77 -2.04 -22.59
C GLY A 123 9.67 -2.59 -23.72
N GLY A 124 9.17 -3.53 -24.53
CA GLY A 124 9.79 -3.96 -25.79
C GLY A 124 10.89 -5.03 -25.66
N SER A 125 11.22 -5.46 -24.44
CA SER A 125 12.20 -6.53 -24.16
C SER A 125 11.91 -7.17 -22.79
N ILE A 126 12.48 -8.36 -22.56
CA ILE A 126 12.25 -9.16 -21.35
C ILE A 126 12.66 -8.41 -20.08
N GLY A 127 11.69 -8.22 -19.18
CA GLY A 127 11.76 -7.53 -17.89
C GLY A 127 12.08 -6.04 -17.97
N ARG A 128 11.86 -5.38 -19.11
CA ARG A 128 12.36 -4.02 -19.34
C ARG A 128 11.51 -2.91 -18.69
N LEU A 129 10.27 -3.20 -18.29
CA LEU A 129 9.42 -2.25 -17.56
C LEU A 129 10.16 -1.65 -16.36
N ILE A 130 10.70 -2.49 -15.46
CA ILE A 130 11.35 -2.07 -14.21
C ILE A 130 12.53 -1.12 -14.45
N PRO A 131 13.62 -1.52 -15.14
CA PRO A 131 14.77 -0.63 -15.34
C PRO A 131 14.44 0.61 -16.19
N ASN A 132 13.40 0.57 -17.04
CA ASN A 132 12.99 1.75 -17.79
C ASN A 132 12.32 2.80 -16.89
N VAL A 133 11.44 2.38 -15.97
CA VAL A 133 10.81 3.29 -15.01
C VAL A 133 11.86 3.82 -14.03
N GLU A 134 12.71 2.96 -13.49
CA GLU A 134 13.81 3.35 -12.59
C GLU A 134 14.76 4.36 -13.27
N ALA A 135 15.14 4.12 -14.52
CA ALA A 135 15.99 5.06 -15.26
C ALA A 135 15.32 6.42 -15.45
N ARG A 136 14.01 6.46 -15.73
CA ARG A 136 13.25 7.72 -15.80
C ARG A 136 13.20 8.41 -14.43
N ALA A 137 12.93 7.66 -13.37
CA ALA A 137 12.88 8.14 -11.99
C ALA A 137 14.21 8.77 -11.55
N ALA A 138 15.33 8.10 -11.85
CA ALA A 138 16.67 8.58 -11.52
C ALA A 138 17.09 9.82 -12.33
N GLN A 139 16.55 9.97 -13.55
CA GLN A 139 16.81 11.10 -14.45
C GLN A 139 15.80 12.24 -14.29
N ALA A 140 14.84 12.12 -13.38
CA ALA A 140 13.84 13.15 -13.17
C ALA A 140 14.48 14.49 -12.80
N THR A 141 13.90 15.58 -13.32
CA THR A 141 14.36 16.95 -13.12
C THR A 141 13.21 17.87 -12.72
N TYR A 142 13.51 18.81 -11.83
CA TYR A 142 12.61 19.90 -11.47
C TYR A 142 13.35 21.23 -11.64
N LEU A 143 12.75 22.15 -12.41
CA LEU A 143 13.38 23.44 -12.78
C LEU A 143 14.80 23.28 -13.36
N GLY A 144 14.99 22.26 -14.19
CA GLY A 144 16.28 21.96 -14.85
C GLY A 144 17.36 21.39 -13.92
N LYS A 145 17.04 21.10 -12.65
CA LYS A 145 17.96 20.47 -11.70
C LYS A 145 17.58 19.02 -11.49
N SER A 146 18.56 18.15 -11.27
CA SER A 146 18.35 16.75 -10.91
C SER A 146 17.48 16.67 -9.65
N TYR A 147 16.40 15.89 -9.75
CA TYR A 147 15.44 15.64 -8.67
C TYR A 147 14.94 14.19 -8.78
N PRO A 148 15.80 13.20 -8.50
CA PRO A 148 15.45 11.79 -8.64
C PRO A 148 14.31 11.41 -7.70
N GLN A 149 13.47 10.49 -8.15
CA GLN A 149 12.27 10.05 -7.43
C GLN A 149 12.40 8.59 -7.00
N THR A 150 11.97 8.27 -5.78
CA THR A 150 11.79 6.88 -5.35
C THR A 150 10.65 6.26 -6.16
N VAL A 151 10.81 5.02 -6.63
CA VAL A 151 9.73 4.28 -7.28
C VAL A 151 9.03 3.40 -6.26
N MET A 152 7.70 3.45 -6.23
CA MET A 152 6.86 2.48 -5.54
C MET A 152 6.18 1.57 -6.57
N TRP A 153 6.38 0.28 -6.44
CA TRP A 153 5.75 -0.71 -7.29
C TRP A 153 4.52 -1.26 -6.60
N THR A 154 3.34 -1.06 -7.17
CA THR A 154 2.14 -1.79 -6.72
C THR A 154 2.14 -3.14 -7.42
N TRP A 155 2.52 -4.18 -6.68
CA TRP A 155 2.53 -5.56 -7.15
C TRP A 155 1.12 -6.13 -7.00
N PHE A 156 0.42 -6.30 -8.13
CA PHE A 156 -1.00 -6.66 -8.16
C PHE A 156 -1.25 -7.75 -9.20
N GLU A 157 -0.76 -8.96 -8.90
CA GLU A 157 -0.79 -10.08 -9.85
C GLU A 157 -1.79 -11.18 -9.41
N LEU A 158 -2.14 -11.25 -8.12
CA LEU A 158 -3.02 -12.32 -7.62
C LEU A 158 -4.43 -12.26 -8.22
N GLY A 159 -4.98 -11.06 -8.42
CA GLY A 159 -6.27 -10.85 -9.08
C GLY A 159 -6.33 -11.38 -10.53
N LEU A 160 -5.19 -11.70 -11.15
CA LEU A 160 -5.09 -12.25 -12.51
C LEU A 160 -4.44 -13.64 -12.57
N LEU A 161 -4.19 -14.23 -11.40
CA LEU A 161 -3.57 -15.54 -11.29
C LEU A 161 -4.46 -16.65 -11.85
N ALA A 162 -5.78 -16.48 -11.73
CA ALA A 162 -6.81 -17.37 -12.26
C ALA A 162 -8.01 -16.55 -12.76
N PRO A 163 -8.95 -17.15 -13.51
CA PRO A 163 -10.25 -16.52 -13.76
C PRO A 163 -11.00 -16.28 -12.44
N VAL A 164 -11.01 -15.02 -11.98
CA VAL A 164 -11.72 -14.61 -10.76
C VAL A 164 -13.15 -14.23 -11.12
N ASN A 165 -14.14 -14.96 -10.60
CA ASN A 165 -15.56 -14.61 -10.75
C ASN A 165 -16.13 -14.01 -9.45
N LYS A 166 -15.48 -14.29 -8.32
CA LYS A 166 -15.76 -13.77 -6.98
C LYS A 166 -14.45 -13.64 -6.22
N TRP A 167 -14.39 -12.76 -5.24
CA TRP A 167 -13.16 -12.49 -4.49
C TRP A 167 -12.55 -13.75 -3.82
N GLN A 168 -13.36 -14.74 -3.43
CA GLN A 168 -12.86 -16.00 -2.86
C GLN A 168 -12.00 -16.81 -3.86
N ASP A 169 -12.22 -16.64 -5.16
CA ASP A 169 -11.45 -17.35 -6.18
C ASP A 169 -9.98 -16.91 -6.13
N GLU A 170 -9.72 -15.63 -5.81
CA GLU A 170 -8.37 -15.10 -5.62
C GLU A 170 -7.67 -15.74 -4.42
N VAL A 171 -8.34 -15.79 -3.27
CA VAL A 171 -7.84 -16.42 -2.04
C VAL A 171 -7.57 -17.91 -2.25
N THR A 172 -8.48 -18.62 -2.93
CA THR A 172 -8.29 -20.06 -3.16
C THR A 172 -7.27 -20.38 -4.25
N ALA A 173 -6.95 -19.44 -5.16
CA ALA A 173 -5.95 -19.63 -6.20
C ALA A 173 -4.54 -19.87 -5.61
N VAL A 174 -4.19 -19.22 -4.49
CA VAL A 174 -2.88 -19.43 -3.85
C VAL A 174 -2.73 -20.81 -3.20
N ASN A 175 -3.82 -21.56 -3.03
CA ASN A 175 -3.78 -22.96 -2.60
C ASN A 175 -3.54 -23.94 -3.76
N GLN A 176 -3.34 -23.47 -4.99
CA GLN A 176 -2.99 -24.30 -6.13
C GLN A 176 -1.49 -24.17 -6.43
N VAL A 177 -0.76 -25.29 -6.38
CA VAL A 177 0.70 -25.32 -6.50
C VAL A 177 1.16 -24.70 -7.82
N ASP A 178 0.54 -25.07 -8.94
CA ASP A 178 0.93 -24.63 -10.27
C ASP A 178 0.70 -23.13 -10.48
N LEU A 179 -0.41 -22.60 -9.98
CA LEU A 179 -0.71 -21.18 -10.01
C LEU A 179 0.27 -20.42 -9.12
N LEU A 180 0.38 -20.79 -7.85
CA LEU A 180 1.27 -20.10 -6.92
C LEU A 180 2.75 -20.17 -7.37
N THR A 181 3.16 -21.25 -8.04
CA THR A 181 4.50 -21.37 -8.64
C THR A 181 4.74 -20.27 -9.68
N LYS A 182 3.77 -19.99 -10.55
CA LYS A 182 3.90 -18.92 -11.56
C LYS A 182 4.03 -17.56 -10.88
N TYR A 183 3.14 -17.28 -9.95
CA TYR A 183 3.15 -16.05 -9.16
C TYR A 183 4.49 -15.79 -8.45
N LEU A 184 4.99 -16.77 -7.70
CA LEU A 184 6.25 -16.63 -6.95
C LEU A 184 7.46 -16.53 -7.89
N ASN A 185 7.44 -17.19 -9.05
CA ASN A 185 8.50 -17.03 -10.04
C ASN A 185 8.49 -15.63 -10.68
N ASP A 186 7.30 -15.09 -10.98
CA ASP A 186 7.14 -13.73 -11.48
C ASP A 186 7.62 -12.70 -10.45
N TYR A 187 7.25 -12.88 -9.18
CA TYR A 187 7.72 -12.01 -8.11
C TYR A 187 9.24 -12.08 -7.94
N ARG A 188 9.84 -13.27 -7.99
CA ARG A 188 11.31 -13.43 -7.98
C ARG A 188 11.94 -12.66 -9.14
N PHE A 189 11.41 -12.81 -10.35
CA PHE A 189 11.94 -12.16 -11.54
C PHE A 189 11.81 -10.64 -11.44
N PHE A 190 10.68 -10.13 -10.96
CA PHE A 190 10.45 -8.72 -10.65
C PHE A 190 11.50 -8.16 -9.68
N LEU A 191 11.69 -8.82 -8.53
CA LEU A 191 12.69 -8.41 -7.54
C LEU A 191 14.12 -8.43 -8.10
N GLN A 192 14.45 -9.41 -8.94
CA GLN A 192 15.76 -9.48 -9.61
C GLN A 192 15.97 -8.33 -10.60
N LYS A 193 14.89 -7.78 -11.20
CA LYS A 193 14.98 -6.59 -12.05
C LYS A 193 15.15 -5.31 -11.26
N ILE A 194 14.56 -5.23 -10.06
CA ILE A 194 14.82 -4.12 -9.12
C ILE A 194 16.26 -4.18 -8.61
N GLY A 195 16.73 -5.36 -8.20
CA GLY A 195 18.09 -5.54 -7.69
C GLY A 195 18.38 -4.64 -6.48
N THR A 196 19.35 -3.73 -6.58
CA THR A 196 19.79 -2.93 -5.42
C THR A 196 19.14 -1.54 -5.34
N SER A 197 18.07 -1.28 -6.09
CA SER A 197 17.37 0.00 -6.05
C SER A 197 16.72 0.26 -4.70
N HIS A 198 16.65 1.55 -4.35
CA HIS A 198 15.96 2.05 -3.14
C HIS A 198 14.49 2.36 -3.46
N ASP A 199 13.75 1.31 -3.77
CA ASP A 199 12.34 1.37 -4.14
C ASP A 199 11.42 1.02 -2.97
N MET A 200 10.12 1.14 -3.20
CA MET A 200 9.06 0.63 -2.32
C MET A 200 8.23 -0.41 -3.08
N ILE A 201 7.66 -1.40 -2.39
CA ILE A 201 6.71 -2.37 -2.95
C ILE A 201 5.45 -2.36 -2.11
N ASP A 202 4.31 -2.11 -2.75
CA ASP A 202 2.96 -2.32 -2.19
C ASP A 202 2.48 -3.71 -2.63
N LEU A 203 2.39 -4.64 -1.68
CA LEU A 203 2.01 -6.02 -1.95
C LEU A 203 0.49 -6.22 -1.98
N GLU A 204 -0.01 -6.61 -3.14
CA GLU A 204 -1.33 -7.18 -3.39
C GLU A 204 -2.47 -6.40 -2.73
N PRO A 205 -2.82 -5.23 -3.30
CA PRO A 205 -4.04 -4.52 -2.94
C PRO A 205 -5.23 -5.47 -2.82
N ASP A 206 -6.03 -5.27 -1.76
CA ASP A 206 -7.22 -6.04 -1.37
C ASP A 206 -7.04 -7.53 -1.00
N PHE A 207 -6.04 -8.24 -1.53
CA PHE A 207 -5.88 -9.68 -1.32
C PHE A 207 -5.88 -10.09 0.15
N PHE A 208 -5.09 -9.38 0.97
CA PHE A 208 -5.01 -9.68 2.41
C PHE A 208 -6.33 -9.38 3.12
N GLY A 209 -7.09 -8.39 2.66
CA GLY A 209 -8.46 -8.15 3.11
C GLY A 209 -9.37 -9.32 2.77
N PHE A 210 -9.31 -9.83 1.53
CA PHE A 210 -10.12 -10.97 1.09
C PHE A 210 -9.82 -12.20 1.94
N ALA A 211 -8.54 -12.51 2.17
CA ALA A 211 -8.13 -13.62 3.03
C ALA A 211 -8.66 -13.46 4.48
N ARG A 212 -8.64 -12.25 5.05
CA ARG A 212 -9.24 -11.98 6.37
C ARG A 212 -10.74 -12.27 6.41
N GLY A 213 -11.44 -11.99 5.31
CA GLY A 213 -12.86 -12.31 5.15
C GLY A 213 -13.13 -13.79 4.89
N TYR A 214 -12.12 -14.55 4.45
CA TYR A 214 -12.21 -15.97 4.16
C TYR A 214 -12.02 -16.83 5.43
N GLY A 215 -11.02 -16.50 6.26
CA GLY A 215 -10.73 -17.24 7.48
C GLY A 215 -9.54 -16.69 8.29
N PRO A 216 -9.10 -17.41 9.33
CA PRO A 216 -7.87 -17.07 10.05
C PRO A 216 -6.65 -17.19 9.12
N LEU A 217 -5.86 -16.12 9.00
CA LEU A 217 -4.75 -16.02 8.03
C LEU A 217 -3.62 -17.03 8.25
N ASP A 218 -3.49 -17.53 9.47
CA ASP A 218 -2.55 -18.59 9.86
C ASP A 218 -3.10 -20.01 9.64
N GLN A 219 -4.30 -20.13 9.07
CA GLN A 219 -4.96 -21.40 8.73
C GLN A 219 -5.47 -21.43 7.29
N ASP A 220 -5.71 -20.26 6.69
CA ASP A 220 -6.14 -20.10 5.31
C ASP A 220 -5.05 -20.66 4.37
N PRO A 221 -5.33 -21.72 3.59
CA PRO A 221 -4.28 -22.49 2.95
C PRO A 221 -3.66 -21.79 1.73
N ALA A 222 -2.33 -21.86 1.63
CA ALA A 222 -1.59 -21.50 0.44
C ALA A 222 -0.44 -22.51 0.25
N GLN A 223 -0.18 -23.01 -0.95
CA GLN A 223 0.79 -24.11 -1.16
C GLN A 223 2.24 -23.60 -1.29
N VAL A 224 2.66 -22.75 -0.38
CA VAL A 224 3.90 -21.97 -0.41
C VAL A 224 5.15 -22.84 -0.54
N THR A 225 5.28 -23.87 0.29
CA THR A 225 6.45 -24.77 0.31
C THR A 225 6.58 -25.55 -1.00
N ALA A 226 5.48 -26.07 -1.52
CA ALA A 226 5.47 -26.84 -2.76
C ALA A 226 5.66 -25.97 -4.00
N ALA A 227 5.10 -24.76 -4.00
CA ALA A 227 5.18 -23.82 -5.11
C ALA A 227 6.57 -23.19 -5.26
N ASN A 228 7.28 -22.96 -4.15
CA ASN A 228 8.64 -22.42 -4.18
C ASN A 228 9.49 -22.96 -3.01
N PRO A 229 9.96 -24.21 -3.10
CA PRO A 229 10.74 -24.83 -2.02
C PRO A 229 12.09 -24.13 -1.78
N THR A 230 12.61 -23.39 -2.76
CA THR A 230 13.93 -22.74 -2.67
C THR A 230 13.91 -21.46 -1.84
N ASP A 231 12.88 -20.62 -1.99
CA ASP A 231 12.80 -19.37 -1.22
C ASP A 231 11.81 -19.45 -0.05
N CYS A 232 10.83 -20.34 -0.13
CA CYS A 232 9.75 -20.43 0.87
C CYS A 232 9.71 -21.77 1.61
N GLY A 233 10.76 -22.59 1.52
CA GLY A 233 10.80 -23.93 2.11
C GLY A 233 10.51 -23.96 3.62
N ASP A 234 10.90 -22.89 4.33
CA ASP A 234 10.73 -22.76 5.79
C ASP A 234 9.41 -22.07 6.18
N GLN A 235 8.58 -21.68 5.22
CA GLN A 235 7.31 -21.00 5.48
C GLN A 235 6.16 -21.99 5.61
N ALA A 236 5.17 -21.64 6.44
CA ALA A 236 3.94 -22.42 6.56
C ALA A 236 3.13 -22.38 5.24
N ASN A 237 2.38 -23.45 4.97
CA ASN A 237 1.46 -23.51 3.83
C ASN A 237 0.14 -22.77 4.12
N THR A 238 0.24 -21.46 4.37
CA THR A 238 -0.88 -20.58 4.70
C THR A 238 -0.72 -19.22 4.05
N VAL A 239 -1.78 -18.42 3.98
CA VAL A 239 -1.72 -17.03 3.48
C VAL A 239 -0.73 -16.19 4.30
N ALA A 240 -0.68 -16.36 5.61
CA ALA A 240 0.36 -15.76 6.43
C ALA A 240 1.76 -16.19 5.96
N GLY A 241 1.98 -17.50 5.76
CA GLY A 241 3.25 -18.01 5.23
C GLY A 241 3.62 -17.47 3.85
N LEU A 242 2.62 -17.19 3.00
CA LEU A 242 2.83 -16.53 1.71
C LEU A 242 3.36 -15.10 1.91
N ALA A 243 2.74 -14.31 2.77
CA ALA A 243 3.18 -12.95 3.09
C ALA A 243 4.62 -12.94 3.65
N HIS A 244 4.93 -13.84 4.59
CA HIS A 244 6.29 -14.01 5.11
C HIS A 244 7.29 -14.39 4.01
N CYS A 245 6.89 -15.24 3.05
CA CYS A 245 7.77 -15.55 1.93
C CYS A 245 8.02 -14.34 1.03
N LEU A 246 6.99 -13.56 0.68
CA LEU A 246 7.15 -12.38 -0.17
C LEU A 246 8.11 -11.37 0.47
N ILE A 247 7.99 -11.12 1.78
CA ILE A 247 8.91 -10.28 2.53
C ILE A 247 10.34 -10.85 2.46
N ALA A 248 10.52 -12.15 2.77
CA ALA A 248 11.83 -12.79 2.74
C ALA A 248 12.49 -12.77 1.36
N MET A 249 11.70 -12.96 0.30
CA MET A 249 12.15 -12.86 -1.09
C MET A 249 12.62 -11.44 -1.40
N THR A 250 11.90 -10.40 -0.97
CA THR A 250 12.36 -9.01 -1.13
C THR A 250 13.72 -8.81 -0.47
N ARG A 251 13.90 -9.25 0.78
CA ARG A 251 15.20 -9.14 1.47
C ARG A 251 16.34 -9.83 0.72
N LYS A 252 16.04 -10.94 0.05
CA LYS A 252 17.03 -11.74 -0.68
C LYS A 252 17.40 -11.14 -2.04
N TYR A 253 16.41 -10.74 -2.83
CA TYR A 253 16.62 -10.34 -4.24
C TYR A 253 16.63 -8.83 -4.45
N ALA A 254 16.00 -8.06 -3.56
CA ALA A 254 15.97 -6.60 -3.60
C ALA A 254 16.27 -5.96 -2.22
N PRO A 255 17.49 -6.14 -1.67
CA PRO A 255 17.79 -5.87 -0.26
C PRO A 255 17.67 -4.40 0.18
N ASN A 256 17.72 -3.45 -0.77
CA ASN A 256 17.59 -2.02 -0.51
C ASN A 256 16.16 -1.49 -0.68
N THR A 257 15.25 -2.34 -1.16
CA THR A 257 13.85 -2.03 -1.42
C THR A 257 13.04 -2.26 -0.16
N ALA A 258 12.22 -1.27 0.18
CA ALA A 258 11.23 -1.39 1.24
C ALA A 258 10.02 -2.17 0.74
N VAL A 259 9.47 -3.08 1.55
CA VAL A 259 8.27 -3.86 1.23
C VAL A 259 7.17 -3.54 2.24
N GLY A 260 5.97 -3.28 1.73
CA GLY A 260 4.79 -3.01 2.52
C GLY A 260 3.68 -4.01 2.25
N LEU A 261 2.90 -4.30 3.28
CA LEU A 261 1.67 -5.06 3.16
C LEU A 261 0.51 -4.10 2.93
N HIS A 262 -0.28 -4.34 1.89
CA HIS A 262 -1.47 -3.54 1.66
C HIS A 262 -2.49 -3.72 2.77
N LEU A 263 -3.00 -2.61 3.32
CA LEU A 263 -3.84 -2.56 4.51
C LEU A 263 -5.33 -2.43 4.13
N THR A 264 -6.03 -3.56 4.16
CA THR A 264 -7.47 -3.63 3.86
C THR A 264 -8.23 -4.25 5.04
N CYS A 265 -8.99 -3.40 5.76
CA CYS A 265 -9.84 -3.83 6.88
C CYS A 265 -11.29 -3.38 6.70
N TRP A 266 -12.10 -4.13 5.94
CA TRP A 266 -13.52 -3.78 5.72
C TRP A 266 -14.41 -3.84 6.96
N ASP A 267 -13.92 -4.45 8.04
CA ASP A 267 -14.55 -4.44 9.36
C ASP A 267 -14.24 -3.18 10.19
N TRP A 268 -13.49 -2.22 9.63
CA TRP A 268 -13.30 -0.89 10.20
C TRP A 268 -14.59 -0.03 10.10
N PRO A 269 -14.91 0.80 11.11
CA PRO A 269 -14.17 1.04 12.35
C PRO A 269 -14.43 0.04 13.49
N GLY A 270 -15.18 -1.04 13.24
CA GLY A 270 -15.69 -1.94 14.29
C GLY A 270 -14.65 -2.82 14.99
N ASN A 271 -13.60 -3.30 14.30
CA ASN A 271 -12.66 -4.27 14.87
C ASN A 271 -11.17 -4.03 14.53
N VAL A 272 -10.69 -2.83 14.82
CA VAL A 272 -9.30 -2.44 14.53
C VAL A 272 -8.29 -3.31 15.28
N ASP A 273 -8.57 -3.70 16.52
CA ASP A 273 -7.68 -4.57 17.31
C ASP A 273 -7.45 -5.94 16.66
N LYS A 274 -8.51 -6.53 16.08
CA LYS A 274 -8.36 -7.77 15.32
C LYS A 274 -7.54 -7.50 14.06
N CYS A 275 -7.81 -6.42 13.32
CA CYS A 275 -7.03 -6.12 12.12
C CYS A 275 -5.54 -5.93 12.44
N ALA A 276 -5.21 -5.20 13.51
CA ALA A 276 -3.84 -5.05 13.99
C ALA A 276 -3.16 -6.39 14.27
N LYS A 277 -3.85 -7.32 14.94
CA LYS A 277 -3.34 -8.68 15.18
C LYS A 277 -3.16 -9.47 13.88
N ASP A 278 -4.12 -9.39 12.97
CA ASP A 278 -4.07 -10.05 11.67
C ASP A 278 -2.83 -9.59 10.87
N TYR A 279 -2.53 -8.29 10.85
CA TYR A 279 -1.34 -7.76 10.16
C TYR A 279 -0.02 -8.09 10.86
N VAL A 280 -0.02 -8.27 12.18
CA VAL A 280 1.14 -8.85 12.88
C VAL A 280 1.33 -10.32 12.45
N THR A 281 0.25 -11.09 12.32
CA THR A 281 0.28 -12.49 11.84
C THR A 281 0.81 -12.61 10.41
N LEU A 282 0.42 -11.68 9.52
CA LEU A 282 0.96 -11.59 8.13
C LEU A 282 2.45 -11.24 8.07
N GLY A 283 3.09 -10.93 9.20
CA GLY A 283 4.49 -10.55 9.22
C GLY A 283 4.74 -9.06 9.06
N GLY A 284 3.75 -8.20 9.34
CA GLY A 284 3.88 -6.75 9.25
C GLY A 284 5.05 -6.18 10.06
N LYS A 285 5.49 -6.85 11.13
CA LYS A 285 6.70 -6.46 11.88
C LYS A 285 8.02 -6.65 11.10
N GLY A 286 8.03 -7.58 10.14
CA GLY A 286 9.15 -7.84 9.22
C GLY A 286 9.09 -7.06 7.90
N ALA A 287 7.93 -6.45 7.59
CA ALA A 287 7.78 -5.46 6.52
C ALA A 287 8.44 -4.13 6.93
N ASP A 288 8.37 -3.11 6.07
CA ASP A 288 8.94 -1.77 6.30
C ASP A 288 7.87 -0.67 6.41
N PHE A 289 6.64 -0.97 5.96
CA PHE A 289 5.48 -0.08 6.04
C PHE A 289 4.18 -0.89 5.85
N LEU A 290 3.05 -0.26 6.13
CA LEU A 290 1.75 -0.72 5.63
C LEU A 290 1.24 0.26 4.58
N VAL A 291 0.46 -0.21 3.62
CA VAL A 291 -0.13 0.66 2.60
C VAL A 291 -1.59 0.91 2.92
N GLY A 292 -1.89 2.09 3.46
CA GLY A 292 -3.26 2.47 3.80
C GLY A 292 -3.95 3.13 2.62
N GLU A 293 -5.25 2.93 2.49
CA GLU A 293 -6.04 3.52 1.42
C GLU A 293 -7.04 4.56 1.89
N VAL A 294 -7.41 5.41 0.94
CA VAL A 294 -8.64 6.20 0.97
C VAL A 294 -9.50 5.72 -0.18
N GLU A 295 -10.73 6.23 -0.26
CA GLU A 295 -11.57 5.96 -1.42
C GLU A 295 -10.89 6.51 -2.69
N SER A 296 -10.45 5.60 -3.56
CA SER A 296 -9.53 5.89 -4.67
C SER A 296 -10.17 6.61 -5.85
N THR A 297 -11.49 6.63 -5.91
CA THR A 297 -12.27 7.32 -6.93
C THR A 297 -12.66 8.71 -6.44
N ASP A 298 -12.51 9.72 -7.31
CA ASP A 298 -12.95 11.08 -7.03
C ASP A 298 -14.41 11.11 -6.57
N ALA A 299 -14.73 11.92 -5.57
CA ALA A 299 -16.07 11.95 -5.01
C ALA A 299 -17.16 12.32 -6.02
N GLY A 300 -16.86 13.25 -6.92
CA GLY A 300 -17.73 13.63 -8.03
C GLY A 300 -17.93 12.49 -9.05
N LEU A 301 -16.91 11.66 -9.28
CA LEU A 301 -17.03 10.51 -10.18
C LEU A 301 -17.88 9.42 -9.55
N ASN A 302 -17.68 9.12 -8.26
CA ASN A 302 -18.54 8.19 -7.53
C ASN A 302 -20.01 8.63 -7.55
N ALA A 303 -20.28 9.92 -7.32
CA ALA A 303 -21.63 10.46 -7.44
C ALA A 303 -22.21 10.27 -8.85
N LYS A 304 -21.42 10.53 -9.91
CA LYS A 304 -21.83 10.33 -11.31
C LYS A 304 -22.12 8.86 -11.65
N LEU A 305 -21.34 7.93 -11.09
CA LEU A 305 -21.53 6.49 -11.28
C LEU A 305 -22.67 5.91 -10.42
N GLY A 306 -23.26 6.71 -9.52
CA GLY A 306 -24.32 6.26 -8.61
C GLY A 306 -23.80 5.52 -7.38
N ASN A 307 -22.51 5.63 -7.06
CA ASN A 307 -21.86 4.98 -5.91
C ASN A 307 -22.07 5.74 -4.58
N GLY A 308 -22.73 6.91 -4.61
CA GLY A 308 -23.08 7.68 -3.43
C GLY A 308 -22.10 8.82 -3.12
N ASN A 309 -22.13 9.28 -1.86
CA ASN A 309 -21.32 10.39 -1.38
C ASN A 309 -19.96 9.90 -0.84
N SER A 310 -18.90 10.34 -1.50
CA SER A 310 -17.52 9.95 -1.22
C SER A 310 -16.64 11.12 -0.75
N PHE A 311 -17.26 12.24 -0.36
CA PHE A 311 -16.61 13.33 0.36
C PHE A 311 -16.38 12.93 1.83
N TRP A 312 -15.29 13.41 2.42
CA TRP A 312 -14.84 13.03 3.76
C TRP A 312 -14.91 14.22 4.71
N SER A 313 -15.69 14.07 5.78
CA SER A 313 -15.72 15.05 6.87
C SER A 313 -14.45 15.00 7.72
N ASP A 314 -14.19 16.06 8.48
CA ASP A 314 -13.13 16.09 9.50
C ASP A 314 -13.24 14.92 10.48
N GLN A 315 -14.46 14.52 10.83
CA GLN A 315 -14.70 13.38 11.71
C GLN A 315 -14.27 12.05 11.06
N LYS A 316 -14.54 11.87 9.76
CA LYS A 316 -14.10 10.69 9.02
C LYS A 316 -12.57 10.65 8.96
N TRP A 317 -11.93 11.78 8.66
CA TRP A 317 -10.48 11.90 8.68
C TRP A 317 -9.86 11.63 10.05
N ALA A 318 -10.40 12.21 11.12
CA ALA A 318 -9.92 11.94 12.48
C ALA A 318 -9.98 10.43 12.81
N THR A 319 -11.05 9.76 12.38
CA THR A 319 -11.21 8.31 12.57
C THR A 319 -10.21 7.51 11.72
N GLN A 320 -9.99 7.93 10.46
CA GLN A 320 -9.01 7.30 9.56
C GLN A 320 -7.58 7.44 10.10
N LEU A 321 -7.19 8.65 10.54
CA LEU A 321 -5.86 8.92 11.08
C LEU A 321 -5.63 8.15 12.38
N ALA A 322 -6.63 8.03 13.26
CA ALA A 322 -6.52 7.20 14.47
C ALA A 322 -6.32 5.72 14.14
N TYR A 323 -7.02 5.23 13.12
CA TYR A 323 -6.86 3.86 12.61
C TYR A 323 -5.47 3.60 12.04
N TRP A 324 -4.99 4.46 11.13
CA TRP A 324 -3.64 4.36 10.58
C TRP A 324 -2.58 4.41 11.66
N LYS A 325 -2.73 5.29 12.65
CA LYS A 325 -1.84 5.37 13.81
C LYS A 325 -1.78 4.04 14.56
N GLN A 326 -2.95 3.47 14.89
CA GLN A 326 -3.04 2.21 15.60
C GLN A 326 -2.38 1.06 14.82
N MET A 327 -2.61 0.99 13.51
CA MET A 327 -2.02 -0.05 12.65
C MET A 327 -0.51 0.10 12.55
N ALA A 328 -0.01 1.33 12.36
CA ALA A 328 1.42 1.63 12.34
C ALA A 328 2.10 1.24 13.66
N GLU A 329 1.50 1.59 14.80
CA GLU A 329 2.01 1.25 16.13
C GLU A 329 2.00 -0.27 16.40
N ALA A 330 1.02 -1.00 15.87
CA ALA A 330 0.93 -2.45 16.03
C ALA A 330 2.07 -3.21 15.33
N VAL A 331 2.46 -2.76 14.13
CA VAL A 331 3.55 -3.38 13.36
C VAL A 331 4.91 -2.71 13.59
N GLY A 332 4.93 -1.49 14.13
CA GLY A 332 6.14 -0.72 14.40
C GLY A 332 6.71 0.03 13.19
N HIS A 333 5.90 0.26 12.15
CA HIS A 333 6.32 0.81 10.85
C HIS A 333 5.32 1.84 10.32
N PRO A 334 5.74 2.80 9.48
CA PRO A 334 4.87 3.87 8.99
C PRO A 334 3.78 3.38 8.03
N ILE A 335 2.81 4.25 7.77
CA ILE A 335 1.81 4.10 6.71
C ILE A 335 2.26 4.84 5.44
N VAL A 336 2.17 4.21 4.29
CA VAL A 336 2.18 4.86 2.97
C VAL A 336 0.73 4.93 2.49
N VAL A 337 0.19 6.13 2.27
CA VAL A 337 -1.21 6.28 1.85
C VAL A 337 -1.30 6.24 0.33
N TRP A 338 -2.01 5.25 -0.18
CA TRP A 338 -2.24 4.98 -1.60
C TRP A 338 -3.61 4.31 -1.74
N GLN A 339 -4.43 4.56 -2.76
CA GLN A 339 -4.29 5.52 -3.83
C GLN A 339 -5.19 6.72 -3.56
N ILE A 340 -4.62 7.93 -3.52
CA ILE A 340 -5.38 9.15 -3.22
C ILE A 340 -5.88 9.78 -4.54
N PRO A 341 -7.19 9.98 -4.76
CA PRO A 341 -7.69 10.65 -5.95
C PRO A 341 -7.25 12.12 -6.00
N ILE A 342 -7.19 12.69 -7.21
CA ILE A 342 -6.56 14.00 -7.46
C ILE A 342 -7.60 15.14 -7.60
N GLY A 343 -8.89 14.82 -7.60
CA GLY A 343 -9.96 15.80 -7.66
C GLY A 343 -9.84 16.93 -6.62
N ASN A 344 -10.53 18.03 -6.91
CA ASN A 344 -10.60 19.19 -6.03
C ASN A 344 -11.90 19.97 -6.22
N MET A 345 -12.29 20.78 -5.25
CA MET A 345 -13.59 21.45 -5.27
C MET A 345 -13.79 22.46 -6.42
N ALA A 346 -12.72 22.87 -7.11
CA ALA A 346 -12.80 23.78 -8.26
C ALA A 346 -13.18 23.08 -9.58
N GLN A 347 -13.25 21.74 -9.60
CA GLN A 347 -13.63 20.98 -10.79
C GLN A 347 -15.14 21.06 -11.09
N ASN A 348 -15.52 20.68 -12.31
CA ASN A 348 -16.88 20.82 -12.84
C ASN A 348 -17.68 19.50 -12.96
N ASN A 349 -17.15 18.40 -12.42
CA ASN A 349 -17.73 17.05 -12.49
C ASN A 349 -17.97 16.53 -13.92
N THR A 350 -17.02 16.76 -14.82
CA THR A 350 -16.98 16.15 -16.16
C THR A 350 -15.85 15.12 -16.23
N ASP A 351 -15.79 14.30 -17.29
CA ASP A 351 -14.72 13.30 -17.43
C ASP A 351 -13.35 13.96 -17.27
N TYR A 352 -12.48 13.34 -16.47
CA TYR A 352 -11.16 13.85 -16.09
C TYR A 352 -11.16 15.11 -15.19
N HIS A 353 -12.30 15.61 -14.76
CA HIS A 353 -12.44 16.86 -14.00
C HIS A 353 -13.50 16.71 -12.88
N TYR A 354 -13.19 15.98 -11.82
CA TYR A 354 -14.13 15.69 -10.72
C TYR A 354 -13.79 16.40 -9.42
N GLN A 355 -14.84 16.79 -8.70
CA GLN A 355 -14.71 17.35 -7.37
C GLN A 355 -14.30 16.26 -6.38
N ASP A 356 -13.36 16.60 -5.50
CA ASP A 356 -12.93 15.80 -4.35
C ASP A 356 -12.36 16.75 -3.29
N ASP A 357 -12.21 16.29 -2.05
CA ASP A 357 -11.73 17.08 -0.92
C ASP A 357 -10.39 16.57 -0.35
N LYS A 358 -9.95 15.37 -0.73
CA LYS A 358 -8.84 14.67 -0.05
C LYS A 358 -7.50 15.38 -0.25
N VAL A 359 -7.22 15.87 -1.47
CA VAL A 359 -5.97 16.61 -1.75
C VAL A 359 -5.89 17.87 -0.89
N ASP A 360 -6.94 18.69 -0.88
CA ASP A 360 -6.96 19.95 -0.13
C ASP A 360 -6.89 19.70 1.39
N TRP A 361 -7.62 18.68 1.86
CA TRP A 361 -7.64 18.33 3.27
C TRP A 361 -6.28 17.82 3.76
N LEU A 362 -5.67 16.86 3.07
CA LEU A 362 -4.39 16.27 3.48
C LEU A 362 -3.28 17.32 3.58
N PHE A 363 -3.13 18.19 2.57
CA PHE A 363 -2.11 19.24 2.58
C PHE A 363 -2.35 20.32 3.65
N SER A 364 -3.59 20.57 4.05
CA SER A 364 -3.90 21.49 5.16
C SER A 364 -3.74 20.85 6.55
N HIS A 365 -3.63 19.52 6.63
CA HIS A 365 -3.55 18.75 7.88
C HIS A 365 -2.27 17.91 8.01
N MET A 366 -1.19 18.27 7.30
CA MET A 366 0.05 17.49 7.26
C MET A 366 0.65 17.19 8.65
N GLY A 367 0.47 18.08 9.63
CA GLY A 367 0.90 17.82 11.01
C GLY A 367 0.14 16.67 11.68
N GLN A 368 -1.15 16.52 11.39
CA GLN A 368 -1.97 15.39 11.87
C GLN A 368 -1.61 14.11 11.11
N VAL A 369 -1.44 14.21 9.79
CA VAL A 369 -0.97 13.12 8.92
C VAL A 369 0.33 12.52 9.45
N ALA A 370 1.35 13.34 9.70
CA ALA A 370 2.62 12.87 10.26
C ALA A 370 2.46 12.27 11.67
N SER A 371 1.57 12.81 12.51
CA SER A 371 1.31 12.29 13.87
C SER A 371 0.62 10.92 13.89
N ALA A 372 0.00 10.54 12.78
CA ALA A 372 -0.56 9.22 12.53
C ALA A 372 0.47 8.23 11.93
N HIS A 373 1.77 8.58 11.96
CA HIS A 373 2.87 7.80 11.37
C HIS A 373 2.75 7.60 9.86
N VAL A 374 2.09 8.52 9.15
CA VAL A 374 2.08 8.50 7.68
C VAL A 374 3.44 9.00 7.16
N GLY A 375 4.15 8.12 6.46
CA GLY A 375 5.45 8.39 5.85
C GLY A 375 5.37 8.96 4.43
N ALA A 376 4.32 8.64 3.68
CA ALA A 376 4.15 9.10 2.30
C ALA A 376 2.68 9.23 1.90
N LEU A 377 2.39 10.15 0.98
CA LEU A 377 1.10 10.32 0.31
C LEU A 377 1.29 10.10 -1.19
N MET A 378 0.60 9.12 -1.77
CA MET A 378 0.73 8.70 -3.17
C MET A 378 -0.57 9.01 -3.94
N PHE A 379 -0.52 10.04 -4.77
CA PHE A 379 -1.68 10.60 -5.48
C PHE A 379 -1.84 10.01 -6.89
N GLY A 380 -3.05 9.61 -7.28
CA GLY A 380 -3.27 9.06 -8.61
C GLY A 380 -4.72 8.73 -8.94
N GLN A 381 -4.96 8.47 -10.23
CA GLN A 381 -6.28 8.18 -10.78
C GLN A 381 -6.80 6.78 -10.44
N GLY A 382 -7.87 6.66 -9.65
CA GLY A 382 -8.49 5.35 -9.36
C GLY A 382 -9.28 4.74 -10.54
N SER A 383 -9.55 5.53 -11.59
CA SER A 383 -10.30 5.13 -12.77
C SER A 383 -9.77 5.82 -14.04
N ASP A 384 -10.05 5.26 -15.21
CA ASP A 384 -9.71 5.88 -16.50
C ASP A 384 -10.39 7.23 -16.71
N LEU A 385 -11.52 7.48 -16.05
CA LEU A 385 -12.23 8.77 -16.12
C LEU A 385 -11.84 9.73 -14.99
N SER A 386 -11.05 9.29 -14.02
CA SER A 386 -10.69 10.10 -12.84
C SER A 386 -9.94 11.38 -13.21
N THR A 387 -9.97 12.33 -12.30
CA THR A 387 -9.10 13.51 -12.38
C THR A 387 -7.64 13.05 -12.31
N THR A 388 -6.79 13.61 -13.17
CA THR A 388 -5.33 13.40 -13.14
C THR A 388 -4.64 14.67 -12.66
N ALA A 389 -3.34 14.59 -12.32
CA ALA A 389 -2.57 15.77 -11.94
C ALA A 389 -2.44 16.79 -13.09
N GLU A 390 -2.61 16.33 -14.33
CA GLU A 390 -2.60 17.16 -15.53
C GLU A 390 -3.95 17.82 -15.81
N THR A 391 -5.05 17.32 -15.25
CA THR A 391 -6.42 17.81 -15.50
C THR A 391 -7.07 18.49 -14.29
N ASP A 392 -6.46 18.41 -13.11
CA ASP A 392 -6.97 19.00 -11.86
C ASP A 392 -6.86 20.53 -11.78
N GLY A 393 -6.47 21.21 -12.86
CA GLY A 393 -6.24 22.66 -12.88
C GLY A 393 -4.93 23.10 -12.22
N GLY A 394 -4.00 22.18 -11.98
CA GLY A 394 -2.69 22.44 -11.36
C GLY A 394 -2.71 22.45 -9.83
N ASN A 395 -3.78 21.97 -9.19
CA ASN A 395 -3.94 22.03 -7.73
C ASN A 395 -2.86 21.21 -7.01
N LEU A 396 -2.68 19.94 -7.40
CA LEU A 396 -1.67 19.06 -6.81
C LEU A 396 -0.24 19.59 -7.02
N PHE A 397 0.05 20.13 -8.20
CA PHE A 397 1.35 20.74 -8.48
C PHE A 397 1.61 21.94 -7.59
N ALA A 398 0.66 22.88 -7.49
CA ALA A 398 0.79 24.07 -6.65
C ALA A 398 1.02 23.72 -5.18
N LYS A 399 0.26 22.74 -4.65
CA LYS A 399 0.43 22.28 -3.26
C LYS A 399 1.75 21.59 -3.00
N THR A 400 2.19 20.74 -3.91
CA THR A 400 3.48 20.05 -3.80
C THR A 400 4.64 21.05 -3.78
N ILE A 401 4.59 22.07 -4.64
CA ILE A 401 5.57 23.16 -4.67
C ILE A 401 5.54 23.93 -3.34
N ALA A 402 4.35 24.35 -2.88
CA ALA A 402 4.22 25.10 -1.64
C ALA A 402 4.72 24.31 -0.43
N TYR A 403 4.38 23.02 -0.35
CA TYR A 403 4.81 22.11 0.72
C TYR A 403 6.34 21.98 0.77
N ARG A 404 6.98 21.75 -0.39
CA ARG A 404 8.44 21.62 -0.47
C ARG A 404 9.15 22.95 -0.19
N ASN A 405 8.61 24.07 -0.66
CA ASN A 405 9.15 25.40 -0.35
C ASN A 405 9.05 25.76 1.14
N ALA A 406 8.05 25.22 1.85
CA ALA A 406 7.91 25.36 3.29
C ALA A 406 8.83 24.43 4.11
N GLY A 407 9.68 23.62 3.45
CA GLY A 407 10.59 22.67 4.09
C GLY A 407 9.99 21.29 4.38
N GLY A 408 8.71 21.07 4.04
CA GLY A 408 7.97 19.85 4.36
C GLY A 408 7.62 19.69 5.84
N THR A 409 6.81 18.68 6.14
CA THR A 409 6.40 18.32 7.50
C THR A 409 7.24 17.17 8.01
N PRO A 410 7.95 17.33 9.15
CA PRO A 410 8.76 16.26 9.73
C PRO A 410 7.95 15.00 10.04
N LEU A 411 8.58 13.84 9.84
CA LEU A 411 8.06 12.54 10.28
C LEU A 411 8.03 12.44 11.81
N LYS A 412 7.18 11.57 12.35
CA LYS A 412 6.98 11.39 13.80
C LYS A 412 6.95 9.93 14.23
#